data_AF-A0A3C0HIJ5-F1
#
_entry.id   AF-A0A3C0HIJ5-F1
#
_cell.length_a   1.000
_cell.length_b   1.000
_cell.length_c   1.000
_cell.angle_alpha   90.00
_cell.angle_beta   90.00
_cell.angle_gamma   90.00
#
_symmetry.space_group_name_H-M   'P 1'
#
loop_
_entity.id
_entity.type
_entity.pdbx_description
1 polymer ?
#
loop_
_entity_poly.entity_id
_entity_poly.type
_entity_poly.pdbx_seq_one_letter_code
_entity_poly.pdbx_strand_id
1 'polypeptide(L)'
;MPPERPMLESLRPFTWIIAAFAAWALGLLLLAVLGLGGRVGPHPPNPALAPPIPALHLSASAQRLGAPGDYLAVADRPLFLPDRRPAPVVAVSSEQQAPFEGVLTSVLLTGELKMAIFSENNGQLSRRVRLGETIPGSAWRVAQLEPRRVVLDGPGGQRVLDLRVFDGRGGQAPTPLSAKPPEPSAPKPPAESPGHPPSLLQQGAQANAEAQRAAAEQAQIDAIRARIEARRAQLREQQEQNANVPVADQ
;
A
#
# COMPACT_ATOMS: atom_id res chain seq x y z
N MET A 1 -0.93 -97.54 1.09
CA MET A 1 -1.35 -96.20 1.56
C MET A 1 -0.10 -95.37 1.86
N PRO A 2 0.39 -94.59 0.90
CA PRO A 2 1.47 -93.63 1.14
C PRO A 2 0.93 -92.42 1.92
N PRO A 3 1.68 -91.88 2.90
CA PRO A 3 1.29 -90.69 3.65
C PRO A 3 1.53 -89.43 2.81
N GLU A 4 0.49 -88.62 2.67
CA GLU A 4 0.59 -87.29 2.05
C GLU A 4 1.49 -86.40 2.89
N ARG A 5 2.66 -86.06 2.35
CA ARG A 5 3.57 -85.09 2.96
C ARG A 5 3.05 -83.69 2.63
N PRO A 6 2.95 -82.77 3.61
CA PRO A 6 2.49 -81.41 3.33
C PRO A 6 3.45 -80.73 2.35
N MET A 7 2.93 -80.20 1.24
CA MET A 7 3.65 -79.51 0.15
C MET A 7 4.31 -78.18 0.56
N LEU A 8 4.65 -77.99 1.83
CA LEU A 8 5.18 -76.72 2.36
C LEU A 8 6.72 -76.63 2.31
N GLU A 9 7.42 -77.72 2.01
CA GLU A 9 8.89 -77.79 2.11
C GLU A 9 9.67 -77.21 0.90
N SER A 10 8.99 -76.82 -0.19
CA SER A 10 9.68 -76.34 -1.42
C SER A 10 9.51 -74.85 -1.73
N LEU A 11 9.05 -74.04 -0.79
CA LEU A 11 8.90 -72.60 -1.02
C LEU A 11 10.26 -71.90 -0.90
N ARG A 12 10.70 -71.24 -1.98
CA ARG A 12 11.92 -70.42 -2.01
C ARG A 12 11.88 -69.41 -0.84
N PRO A 13 13.02 -69.10 -0.18
CA PRO A 13 13.07 -68.26 1.03
C PRO A 13 12.42 -66.88 0.85
N PHE A 14 12.44 -66.35 -0.37
CA PHE A 14 11.77 -65.10 -0.72
C PHE A 14 10.24 -65.16 -0.54
N THR A 15 9.62 -66.31 -0.78
CA THR A 15 8.17 -66.51 -0.61
C THR A 15 7.76 -66.47 0.86
N TRP A 16 8.63 -66.94 1.76
CA TRP A 16 8.43 -66.84 3.20
C TRP A 16 8.48 -65.39 3.69
N ILE A 17 9.40 -64.58 3.14
CA ILE A 17 9.47 -63.15 3.45
C ILE A 17 8.20 -62.44 2.96
N ILE A 18 7.74 -62.74 1.75
CA ILE A 18 6.48 -62.19 1.21
C ILE A 18 5.29 -62.61 2.07
N ALA A 19 5.21 -63.89 2.48
CA ALA A 19 4.11 -64.38 3.31
C ALA A 19 4.10 -63.72 4.69
N ALA A 20 5.27 -63.54 5.32
CA ALA A 20 5.38 -62.83 6.59
C ALA A 20 4.96 -61.36 6.46
N PHE A 21 5.39 -60.68 5.39
CA PHE A 21 4.99 -59.29 5.13
C PHE A 21 3.49 -59.17 4.83
N ALA A 22 2.92 -60.11 4.08
CA ALA A 22 1.49 -60.17 3.81
C ALA A 22 0.67 -60.40 5.08
N ALA A 23 1.09 -61.31 5.95
CA ALA A 23 0.46 -61.52 7.25
C ALA A 23 0.54 -60.27 8.14
N TRP A 24 1.69 -59.58 8.14
CA TRP A 24 1.87 -58.33 8.88
C TRP A 24 0.98 -57.20 8.36
N ALA A 25 0.92 -57.02 7.04
CA ALA A 25 0.04 -56.05 6.39
C ALA A 25 -1.45 -56.34 6.68
N LEU A 26 -1.84 -57.61 6.65
CA LEU A 26 -3.21 -58.02 7.01
C LEU A 26 -3.50 -57.74 8.49
N GLY A 27 -2.52 -57.91 9.38
CA GLY A 27 -2.63 -57.52 10.79
C GLY A 27 -2.86 -56.02 10.95
N LEU A 28 -2.08 -55.18 10.28
CA LEU A 28 -2.26 -53.73 10.30
C LEU A 28 -3.62 -53.31 9.72
N LEU A 29 -4.07 -53.96 8.63
CA LEU A 29 -5.38 -53.73 8.05
C LEU A 29 -6.50 -54.06 9.05
N LEU A 30 -6.39 -55.19 9.74
CA LEU A 30 -7.36 -55.59 10.78
C LEU A 30 -7.40 -54.55 11.91
N LEU A 31 -6.23 -54.09 12.38
CA LEU A 31 -6.15 -53.03 13.40
C LEU A 31 -6.80 -51.72 12.92
N ALA A 32 -6.58 -51.33 11.67
CA ALA A 32 -7.20 -50.15 11.07
C ALA A 32 -8.73 -50.29 10.99
N VAL A 33 -9.25 -51.44 10.56
CA VAL A 33 -10.69 -51.74 10.54
C VAL A 33 -11.30 -51.75 11.95
N LEU A 34 -10.55 -52.21 12.95
CA LEU A 34 -10.96 -52.18 14.35
C LEU A 34 -10.91 -50.77 14.98
N GLY A 35 -10.54 -49.74 14.21
CA GLY A 35 -10.65 -48.34 14.62
C GLY A 35 -9.35 -47.74 15.12
N LEU A 36 -8.18 -48.30 14.76
CA LEU A 36 -6.91 -47.62 14.91
C LEU A 36 -6.94 -46.29 14.12
N GLY A 37 -7.11 -45.16 14.82
CA GLY A 37 -7.22 -43.83 14.23
C GLY A 37 -8.65 -43.25 14.16
N GLY A 38 -9.69 -44.02 14.50
CA GLY A 38 -11.09 -43.57 14.40
C GLY A 38 -11.60 -42.69 15.56
N ARG A 39 -10.80 -42.50 16.62
CA ARG A 39 -11.20 -41.78 17.84
C ARG A 39 -10.52 -40.40 17.97
N VAL A 40 -10.42 -39.66 16.87
CA VAL A 40 -10.00 -38.26 16.90
C VAL A 40 -11.25 -37.40 16.92
N GLY A 41 -11.73 -37.09 18.12
CA GLY A 41 -12.86 -36.20 18.36
C GLY A 41 -12.42 -34.96 19.13
N PRO A 42 -13.14 -33.84 18.99
CA PRO A 42 -12.90 -32.67 19.84
C PRO A 42 -13.04 -33.09 21.31
N HIS A 43 -12.02 -32.76 22.11
CA HIS A 43 -12.05 -32.99 23.55
C HIS A 43 -13.23 -32.20 24.16
N PRO A 44 -13.98 -32.76 25.12
CA PRO A 44 -15.05 -32.03 25.80
C PRO A 44 -14.50 -30.72 26.39
N PRO A 45 -15.29 -29.64 26.35
CA PRO A 45 -14.84 -28.35 26.88
C PRO A 45 -14.54 -28.49 28.37
N ASN A 46 -13.26 -28.34 28.73
CA ASN A 46 -12.78 -28.41 30.10
C ASN A 46 -12.47 -26.98 30.60
N PRO A 47 -13.33 -26.38 31.44
CA PRO A 47 -13.13 -25.02 31.93
C PRO A 47 -11.90 -24.90 32.85
N ALA A 48 -11.38 -26.00 33.40
CA ALA A 48 -10.16 -25.98 34.21
C ALA A 48 -8.88 -25.78 33.37
N LEU A 49 -8.95 -25.97 32.05
CA LEU A 49 -7.86 -25.68 31.11
C LEU A 49 -7.98 -24.28 30.49
N ALA A 50 -9.07 -23.56 30.76
CA ALA A 50 -9.25 -22.21 30.24
C ALA A 50 -8.38 -21.23 31.06
N PRO A 51 -7.54 -20.40 30.40
CA PRO A 51 -6.84 -19.34 31.10
C PRO A 51 -7.85 -18.36 31.71
N PRO A 52 -7.55 -17.76 32.89
CA PRO A 52 -8.45 -16.81 33.52
C PRO A 52 -8.67 -15.62 32.59
N ILE A 53 -9.93 -15.26 32.37
CA ILE A 53 -10.30 -14.10 31.56
C ILE A 53 -9.75 -12.85 32.25
N PRO A 54 -9.02 -11.96 31.54
CA PRO A 54 -8.51 -10.75 32.14
C PRO A 54 -9.67 -9.87 32.64
N ALA A 55 -9.55 -9.36 33.86
CA ALA A 55 -10.51 -8.42 34.40
C ALA A 55 -10.47 -7.12 33.57
N LEU A 56 -11.57 -6.82 32.88
CA LEU A 56 -11.73 -5.57 32.14
C LEU A 56 -12.12 -4.46 33.13
N HIS A 57 -11.16 -3.59 33.43
CA HIS A 57 -11.44 -2.38 34.19
C HIS A 57 -11.94 -1.29 33.24
N LEU A 58 -13.26 -1.16 33.15
CA LEU A 58 -13.91 -0.09 32.40
C LEU A 58 -13.93 1.17 33.25
N SER A 59 -13.08 2.14 32.92
CA SER A 59 -13.17 3.49 33.50
C SER A 59 -14.32 4.23 32.85
N ALA A 60 -15.23 4.78 33.66
CA ALA A 60 -16.28 5.66 33.17
C ALA A 60 -15.64 6.91 32.55
N SER A 61 -15.53 6.94 31.22
CA SER A 61 -15.09 8.13 30.51
C SER A 61 -16.23 9.12 30.45
N ALA A 62 -15.96 10.38 30.80
CA ALA A 62 -16.89 11.47 30.52
C ALA A 62 -17.27 11.45 29.04
N GLN A 63 -18.56 11.59 28.75
CA GLN A 63 -19.11 11.54 27.41
C GLN A 63 -18.38 12.56 26.53
N ARG A 64 -17.57 12.07 25.59
CA ARG A 64 -16.85 12.91 24.61
C ARG A 64 -17.70 13.31 23.41
N LEU A 65 -18.92 12.77 23.30
CA LEU A 65 -19.84 13.13 22.24
C LEU A 65 -20.38 14.54 22.50
N GLY A 66 -20.36 15.37 21.45
CA GLY A 66 -20.90 16.73 21.44
C GLY A 66 -22.43 16.73 21.44
N ALA A 67 -23.03 17.86 21.08
CA ALA A 67 -24.48 17.95 21.01
C ALA A 67 -25.00 17.03 19.89
N PRO A 68 -26.20 16.42 20.03
CA PRO A 68 -26.74 15.54 19.00
C PRO A 68 -26.93 16.24 17.64
N GLY A 69 -27.10 17.57 17.65
CA GLY A 69 -27.16 18.39 16.43
C GLY A 69 -25.88 18.37 15.60
N ASP A 70 -24.71 18.21 16.23
CA ASP A 70 -23.39 18.18 15.55
C ASP A 70 -23.25 16.96 14.62
N TYR A 71 -24.10 15.95 14.80
CA TYR A 71 -24.07 14.69 14.06
C TYR A 71 -25.16 14.59 12.97
N LEU A 72 -26.03 15.60 12.82
CA LEU A 72 -27.10 15.57 11.82
C LEU A 72 -26.57 15.59 10.37
N ALA A 73 -25.39 16.16 10.14
CA ALA A 73 -24.76 16.18 8.82
C ALA A 73 -24.50 14.77 8.22
N VAL A 74 -24.48 13.73 9.06
CA VAL A 74 -24.36 12.32 8.61
C VAL A 74 -25.61 11.85 7.87
N ALA A 75 -26.78 12.44 8.17
CA ALA A 75 -28.02 12.16 7.44
C ALA A 75 -28.01 12.77 6.03
N ASP A 76 -27.46 13.97 5.88
CA ASP A 76 -27.32 14.65 4.58
C ASP A 76 -26.21 14.06 3.71
N ARG A 77 -25.16 13.52 4.35
CA ARG A 77 -23.99 12.94 3.68
C ARG A 77 -23.64 11.58 4.30
N PRO A 78 -24.30 10.51 3.87
CA PRO A 78 -24.03 9.18 4.41
C PRO A 78 -22.59 8.76 4.07
N LEU A 79 -21.80 8.42 5.09
CA LEU A 79 -20.43 7.94 4.93
C LEU A 79 -20.36 6.54 4.29
N PHE A 80 -21.47 5.81 4.31
CA PHE A 80 -21.58 4.46 3.78
C PHE A 80 -22.75 4.38 2.81
N LEU A 81 -22.53 3.72 1.67
CA LEU A 81 -23.63 3.33 0.80
C LEU A 81 -24.47 2.27 1.52
N PRO A 82 -25.81 2.35 1.48
CA PRO A 82 -26.69 1.38 2.14
C PRO A 82 -26.49 -0.04 1.60
N ASP A 83 -26.14 -0.17 0.32
CA ASP A 83 -25.88 -1.47 -0.32
C ASP A 83 -24.48 -2.03 0.04
N ARG A 84 -23.60 -1.23 0.69
CA ARG A 84 -22.19 -1.57 0.97
C ARG A 84 -21.42 -2.12 -0.25
N ARG A 85 -21.89 -1.86 -1.46
CA ARG A 85 -21.22 -2.24 -2.70
C ARG A 85 -20.23 -1.15 -3.10
N PRO A 86 -19.05 -1.53 -3.60
CA PRO A 86 -18.15 -0.57 -4.23
C PRO A 86 -18.89 0.11 -5.38
N ALA A 87 -18.72 1.43 -5.51
CA ALA A 87 -19.26 2.16 -6.66
C ALA A 87 -18.69 1.56 -7.95
N PRO A 88 -19.49 1.41 -9.02
CA PRO A 88 -18.99 0.90 -10.28
C PRO A 88 -17.88 1.83 -10.78
N VAL A 89 -16.67 1.28 -10.90
CA VAL A 89 -15.56 1.96 -11.55
C VAL A 89 -15.89 1.95 -13.04
N VAL A 90 -16.33 3.10 -13.56
CA VAL A 90 -16.44 3.30 -15.00
C VAL A 90 -15.02 3.31 -15.53
N ALA A 91 -14.58 2.19 -16.07
CA ALA A 91 -13.38 2.14 -16.89
C ALA A 91 -13.65 3.04 -18.10
N VAL A 92 -13.05 4.22 -18.12
CA VAL A 92 -12.96 5.03 -19.33
C VAL A 92 -12.10 4.24 -20.32
N SER A 93 -12.76 3.54 -21.23
CA SER A 93 -12.12 2.96 -22.41
C SER A 93 -11.68 4.11 -23.30
N SER A 94 -10.48 4.63 -23.07
CA SER A 94 -9.80 5.47 -24.03
C SER A 94 -9.40 4.59 -25.22
N GLU A 95 -10.33 4.42 -26.17
CA GLU A 95 -10.07 3.90 -27.53
C GLU A 95 -9.34 4.95 -28.39
N GLN A 96 -8.39 5.66 -27.80
CA GLN A 96 -7.40 6.40 -28.55
C GLN A 96 -6.15 5.56 -28.49
N GLN A 97 -5.70 5.14 -29.67
CA GLN A 97 -4.44 4.48 -29.96
C GLN A 97 -3.26 5.37 -29.53
N ALA A 98 -3.13 5.60 -28.23
CA ALA A 98 -2.14 6.47 -27.66
C ALA A 98 -0.82 5.71 -27.56
N PRO A 99 0.32 6.38 -27.78
CA PRO A 99 1.61 5.80 -27.44
C PRO A 99 1.59 5.41 -25.96
N PHE A 100 1.91 4.15 -25.67
CA PHE A 100 1.97 3.65 -24.31
C PHE A 100 3.15 4.30 -23.56
N GLU A 101 2.84 5.26 -22.69
CA GLU A 101 3.77 5.93 -21.77
C GLU A 101 3.53 5.42 -20.34
N GLY A 102 3.88 4.16 -20.10
CA GLY A 102 3.80 3.53 -18.78
C GLY A 102 5.17 3.09 -18.27
N VAL A 103 5.33 3.00 -16.95
CA VAL A 103 6.55 2.50 -16.30
C VAL A 103 6.30 1.11 -15.72
N LEU A 104 7.23 0.18 -15.91
CA LEU A 104 7.17 -1.16 -15.32
C LEU A 104 7.41 -1.06 -13.80
N THR A 105 6.39 -1.41 -13.01
CA THR A 105 6.44 -1.30 -11.54
C THR A 105 6.59 -2.65 -10.86
N SER A 106 6.07 -3.71 -11.46
CA SER A 106 6.20 -5.07 -10.91
C SER A 106 6.21 -6.12 -12.01
N VAL A 107 6.92 -7.21 -11.75
CA VAL A 107 6.94 -8.42 -12.57
C VAL A 107 6.62 -9.59 -11.66
N LEU A 108 5.66 -10.43 -12.07
CA LEU A 108 5.27 -11.66 -11.40
C LEU A 108 5.62 -12.84 -12.31
N LEU A 109 6.51 -13.70 -11.84
CA LEU A 109 6.92 -14.94 -12.48
C LEU A 109 6.74 -16.07 -11.47
N THR A 110 5.58 -16.73 -11.49
CA THR A 110 5.24 -17.82 -10.56
C THR A 110 4.69 -19.01 -11.32
N GLY A 111 5.46 -20.10 -11.44
CA GLY A 111 5.05 -21.31 -12.19
C GLY A 111 4.55 -20.97 -13.59
N GLU A 112 3.26 -21.22 -13.84
CA GLU A 112 2.56 -20.93 -15.10
C GLU A 112 2.17 -19.45 -15.27
N LEU A 113 2.10 -18.67 -14.18
CA LEU A 113 1.66 -17.27 -14.22
C LEU A 113 2.84 -16.33 -14.49
N LYS A 114 2.81 -15.67 -15.65
CA LYS A 114 3.76 -14.63 -16.06
C LYS A 114 3.00 -13.33 -16.34
N MET A 115 3.20 -12.32 -15.51
CA MET A 115 2.44 -11.06 -15.56
C MET A 115 3.34 -9.84 -15.28
N ALA A 116 3.10 -8.76 -16.01
CA ALA A 116 3.69 -7.45 -15.76
C ALA A 116 2.63 -6.49 -15.22
N ILE A 117 3.05 -5.58 -14.34
CA ILE A 117 2.22 -4.48 -13.84
C ILE A 117 2.84 -3.16 -14.29
N PHE A 118 2.08 -2.42 -15.07
CA PHE A 118 2.42 -1.11 -15.57
C PHE A 118 1.70 -0.02 -14.80
N SER A 119 2.39 1.10 -14.59
CA SER A 119 1.85 2.29 -13.95
C SER A 119 1.85 3.44 -14.95
N GLU A 120 0.69 4.09 -15.10
CA GLU A 120 0.45 5.26 -15.93
C GLU A 120 0.03 6.44 -15.03
N ASN A 121 0.18 7.67 -15.51
CA ASN A 121 -0.18 8.90 -14.80
C ASN A 121 0.40 8.95 -13.37
N ASN A 122 1.72 8.76 -13.24
CA ASN A 122 2.47 8.84 -11.98
C ASN A 122 1.89 7.95 -10.85
N GLY A 123 1.42 6.73 -11.15
CA GLY A 123 0.89 5.81 -10.15
C GLY A 123 -0.63 5.80 -10.01
N GLN A 124 -1.35 6.70 -10.67
CA GLN A 124 -2.81 6.79 -10.56
C GLN A 124 -3.53 5.63 -11.28
N LEU A 125 -2.94 5.11 -12.36
CA LEU A 125 -3.54 4.03 -13.14
C LEU A 125 -2.60 2.84 -13.21
N SER A 126 -3.00 1.72 -12.59
CA SER A 126 -2.24 0.46 -12.61
C SER A 126 -2.89 -0.56 -13.53
N ARG A 127 -2.14 -1.07 -14.50
CA ARG A 127 -2.63 -2.01 -15.51
C ARG A 127 -1.84 -3.32 -15.44
N ARG A 128 -2.55 -4.44 -15.32
CA ARG A 128 -1.98 -5.79 -15.18
C ARG A 128 -2.14 -6.54 -16.49
N VAL A 129 -1.06 -7.11 -17.01
CA VAL A 129 -1.06 -7.72 -18.36
C VAL A 129 -0.24 -9.00 -18.34
N ARG A 130 -0.79 -10.09 -18.89
CA ARG A 130 -0.10 -11.38 -18.95
C ARG A 130 0.86 -11.45 -20.12
N LEU A 131 1.81 -12.38 -20.06
CA LEU A 131 2.66 -12.71 -21.21
C LEU A 131 1.79 -13.11 -22.41
N GLY A 132 2.06 -12.50 -23.57
CA GLY A 132 1.32 -12.71 -24.81
C GLY A 132 0.06 -11.84 -24.96
N GLU A 133 -0.35 -11.12 -23.92
CA GLU A 133 -1.57 -10.30 -23.92
C GLU A 133 -1.27 -8.85 -24.33
N THR A 134 -2.24 -8.21 -24.98
CA THR A 134 -2.20 -6.80 -25.31
C THR A 134 -2.56 -5.96 -24.08
N ILE A 135 -1.79 -4.91 -23.83
CA ILE A 135 -2.05 -3.96 -22.75
C ILE A 135 -3.38 -3.25 -23.07
N PRO A 136 -4.42 -3.36 -22.21
CA PRO A 136 -5.72 -2.73 -22.43
C PRO A 136 -5.59 -1.25 -22.79
N GLY A 137 -6.29 -0.73 -23.80
CA GLY A 137 -6.18 0.69 -24.17
C GLY A 137 -4.85 1.11 -24.83
N SER A 138 -4.04 0.14 -25.29
CA SER A 138 -2.88 0.41 -26.15
C SER A 138 -2.72 -0.69 -27.22
N ALA A 139 -1.94 -0.40 -28.26
CA ALA A 139 -1.59 -1.39 -29.30
C ALA A 139 -0.34 -2.22 -28.98
N TRP A 140 0.16 -2.18 -27.73
CA TRP A 140 1.37 -2.88 -27.31
C TRP A 140 1.01 -4.19 -26.60
N ARG A 141 1.67 -5.28 -26.97
CA ARG A 141 1.54 -6.59 -26.30
C ARG A 141 2.81 -7.00 -25.59
N VAL A 142 2.70 -7.80 -24.54
CA VAL A 142 3.85 -8.33 -23.81
C VAL A 142 4.43 -9.51 -24.57
N ALA A 143 5.56 -9.32 -25.26
CA ALA A 143 6.22 -10.37 -26.04
C ALA A 143 7.12 -11.27 -25.20
N GLN A 144 7.86 -10.70 -24.24
CA GLN A 144 8.72 -11.44 -23.33
C GLN A 144 8.72 -10.80 -21.94
N LEU A 145 8.82 -11.64 -20.92
CA LEU A 145 8.87 -11.21 -19.53
C LEU A 145 10.09 -11.80 -18.83
N GLU A 146 10.91 -10.93 -18.25
CA GLU A 146 12.11 -11.24 -17.49
C GLU A 146 11.98 -10.71 -16.05
N PRO A 147 12.75 -11.23 -15.07
CA PRO A 147 12.62 -10.83 -13.66
C PRO A 147 12.67 -9.32 -13.38
N ARG A 148 13.37 -8.55 -14.22
CA ARG A 148 13.53 -7.09 -14.05
C ARG A 148 13.25 -6.30 -15.33
N ARG A 149 12.67 -6.94 -16.34
CA ARG A 149 12.49 -6.37 -17.67
C ARG A 149 11.27 -6.95 -18.36
N VAL A 150 10.62 -6.16 -19.20
CA VAL A 150 9.58 -6.61 -20.10
C VAL A 150 9.86 -6.13 -21.50
N VAL A 151 9.63 -7.01 -22.47
CA VAL A 151 9.76 -6.69 -23.88
C VAL A 151 8.35 -6.59 -24.45
N LEU A 152 8.01 -5.41 -24.93
CA LEU A 152 6.76 -5.09 -25.57
C LEU A 152 6.92 -5.15 -27.09
N ASP A 153 5.89 -5.60 -27.78
CA ASP A 153 5.80 -5.61 -29.24
C ASP A 153 4.58 -4.79 -29.65
N GLY A 154 4.75 -3.89 -30.62
CA GLY A 154 3.73 -2.92 -30.98
C GLY A 154 3.98 -2.26 -32.34
N PRO A 155 3.14 -1.28 -32.73
CA PRO A 155 3.18 -0.65 -34.05
C PRO A 155 4.48 0.14 -34.33
N GLY A 156 5.28 0.42 -33.29
CA GLY A 156 6.61 1.05 -33.39
C GLY A 156 7.78 0.07 -33.28
N GLY A 157 7.54 -1.24 -33.36
CA GLY A 157 8.53 -2.30 -33.18
C GLY A 157 8.63 -2.80 -31.75
N GLN A 158 9.79 -3.35 -31.39
CA GLN A 158 10.03 -3.93 -30.07
C GLN A 158 10.55 -2.87 -29.08
N ARG A 159 9.94 -2.77 -27.90
CA ARG A 159 10.31 -1.82 -26.85
C ARG A 159 10.63 -2.54 -25.55
N VAL A 160 11.80 -2.28 -25.00
CA VAL A 160 12.25 -2.88 -23.74
C VAL A 160 12.02 -1.90 -22.60
N LEU A 161 11.30 -2.32 -21.56
CA LEU A 161 11.08 -1.56 -20.34
C LEU A 161 11.71 -2.29 -19.16
N ASP A 162 12.59 -1.60 -18.43
CA ASP A 162 13.19 -2.12 -17.21
C ASP A 162 12.33 -1.75 -15.98
N LEU A 163 12.37 -2.60 -14.96
CA LEU A 163 11.64 -2.44 -13.71
C LEU A 163 12.15 -1.20 -12.98
N ARG A 164 11.23 -0.29 -12.62
CA ARG A 164 11.56 0.89 -11.83
C ARG A 164 12.13 0.48 -10.49
N VAL A 165 13.41 0.77 -10.27
CA VAL A 165 14.06 0.58 -8.98
C VAL A 165 13.86 1.87 -8.19
N PHE A 166 13.20 1.76 -7.03
CA PHE A 166 13.13 2.86 -6.09
C PHE A 166 14.46 2.95 -5.35
N ASP A 167 15.21 4.04 -5.54
CA ASP A 167 16.55 4.27 -4.99
C ASP A 167 16.55 4.82 -3.56
N GLY A 168 15.38 4.84 -2.90
CA GLY A 168 15.22 5.33 -1.53
C GLY A 168 15.33 6.85 -1.39
N ARG A 169 15.50 7.60 -2.49
CA ARG A 169 15.52 9.08 -2.48
C ARG A 169 14.16 9.68 -2.83
N GLY A 170 13.10 9.10 -2.28
CA GLY A 170 11.72 9.56 -2.47
C GLY A 170 10.93 9.45 -1.19
N GLY A 171 10.25 10.53 -0.84
CA GLY A 171 9.50 10.67 0.41
C GLY A 171 9.99 11.90 1.15
N GLN A 172 9.06 12.80 1.48
CA GLN A 172 9.35 13.82 2.49
C GLN A 172 9.95 13.10 3.70
N ALA A 173 11.00 13.68 4.29
CA ALA A 173 11.55 13.17 5.55
C ALA A 173 10.37 12.91 6.51
N PRO A 174 10.38 11.78 7.26
CA PRO A 174 9.36 11.52 8.27
C PRO A 174 9.16 12.82 9.06
N THR A 175 7.93 13.35 9.09
CA THR A 175 7.63 14.56 9.85
C THR A 175 8.24 14.33 11.23
N PRO A 176 9.28 15.08 11.63
CA PRO A 176 9.90 14.84 12.90
C PRO A 176 8.81 15.05 13.94
N LEU A 177 8.41 13.97 14.60
CA LEU A 177 7.65 14.08 15.82
C LEU A 177 8.55 14.86 16.76
N SER A 178 8.28 16.16 16.93
CA SER A 178 8.78 16.91 18.07
C SER A 178 8.15 16.28 19.30
N ALA A 179 8.69 15.13 19.72
CA ALA A 179 8.60 14.68 21.08
C ALA A 179 9.32 15.76 21.88
N LYS A 180 8.55 16.71 22.41
CA LYS A 180 9.03 17.57 23.47
C LYS A 180 9.62 16.61 24.53
N PRO A 181 10.93 16.67 24.81
CA PRO A 181 11.51 15.86 25.87
C PRO A 181 10.70 16.12 27.14
N PRO A 182 10.39 15.09 27.95
CA PRO A 182 9.83 15.34 29.27
C PRO A 182 10.83 16.23 29.99
N GLU A 183 10.46 17.50 30.21
CA GLU A 183 11.23 18.42 31.04
C GLU A 183 11.43 17.71 32.39
N PRO A 184 12.69 17.53 32.85
CA PRO A 184 12.91 17.10 34.21
C PRO A 184 12.23 18.12 35.11
N SER A 185 11.36 17.63 35.99
CA SER A 185 10.63 18.42 36.98
C SER A 185 11.58 19.31 37.76
N ALA A 186 11.76 20.56 37.31
CA ALA A 186 12.36 21.60 38.10
C ALA A 186 11.35 21.99 39.20
N PRO A 187 11.82 22.28 40.42
CA PRO A 187 10.95 22.59 41.54
C PRO A 187 10.13 23.85 41.24
N LYS A 188 8.83 23.72 41.51
CA LYS A 188 7.81 24.76 41.43
C LYS A 188 8.32 26.06 42.11
N PRO A 189 8.32 27.22 41.42
CA PRO A 189 8.52 28.49 42.10
C PRO A 189 7.35 28.77 43.05
N PRO A 190 7.56 29.44 44.20
CA PRO A 190 6.45 29.90 45.03
C PRO A 190 5.60 30.90 44.23
N ALA A 191 4.29 30.73 44.33
CA ALA A 191 3.34 31.70 43.84
C ALA A 191 3.25 32.87 44.84
N GLU A 192 3.77 34.03 44.45
CA GLU A 192 3.47 35.40 44.92
C GLU A 192 3.80 36.30 43.72
N SER A 193 3.09 37.32 43.27
CA SER A 193 1.85 38.02 43.65
C SER A 193 1.40 38.84 42.42
N PRO A 194 0.18 39.38 42.37
CA PRO A 194 -0.30 40.16 41.23
C PRO A 194 0.39 41.54 41.17
N GLY A 195 0.93 41.89 40.00
CA GLY A 195 1.27 43.27 39.65
C GLY A 195 2.76 43.58 39.53
N HIS A 196 3.33 43.38 38.33
CA HIS A 196 4.47 44.16 37.83
C HIS A 196 4.27 44.37 36.31
N PRO A 197 4.34 45.60 35.77
CA PRO A 197 4.24 45.84 34.34
C PRO A 197 5.48 45.28 33.61
N PRO A 198 5.35 44.87 32.33
CA PRO A 198 6.49 44.40 31.55
C PRO A 198 7.59 45.49 31.50
N SER A 199 8.84 45.08 31.72
CA SER A 199 9.97 46.00 31.65
C SER A 199 10.13 46.55 30.22
N LEU A 200 10.28 47.88 30.11
CA LEU A 200 10.37 48.63 28.84
C LEU A 200 11.45 48.11 27.87
N LEU A 201 12.50 47.46 28.40
CA LEU A 201 13.57 46.85 27.61
C LEU A 201 13.10 45.60 26.83
N GLN A 202 12.17 44.81 27.39
CA GLN A 202 11.64 43.62 26.74
C GLN A 202 10.63 43.98 25.63
N GLN A 203 9.83 45.02 25.86
CA GLN A 203 8.89 45.56 24.86
C GLN A 203 9.61 46.26 23.70
N GLY A 204 10.71 47.00 23.97
CA GLY A 204 11.52 47.60 22.91
C GLY A 204 12.21 46.56 22.00
N ALA A 205 12.65 45.43 22.56
CA ALA A 205 13.26 44.34 21.80
C ALA A 205 12.23 43.60 20.91
N GLN A 206 11.01 43.39 21.40
CA GLN A 206 9.93 42.78 20.63
C GLN A 206 9.43 43.71 19.50
N ALA A 207 9.24 45.00 19.79
CA ALA A 207 8.84 45.98 18.78
C ALA A 207 9.88 46.16 17.65
N ASN A 208 11.17 46.08 17.97
CA ASN A 208 12.24 46.16 16.96
C ASN A 208 12.28 44.91 16.07
N ALA A 209 12.06 43.71 16.64
CA ALA A 209 11.97 42.47 15.87
C ALA A 209 10.74 42.45 14.94
N GLU A 210 9.62 43.00 15.38
CA GLU A 210 8.40 43.15 14.59
C GLU A 210 8.58 44.19 13.46
N ALA A 211 9.22 45.33 13.74
CA ALA A 211 9.54 46.33 12.73
C ALA A 211 10.50 45.81 11.65
N GLN A 212 11.48 44.98 12.03
CA GLN A 212 12.41 44.34 11.07
C GLN A 212 11.71 43.32 10.17
N ARG A 213 10.76 42.54 10.71
CA ARG A 213 9.96 41.60 9.93
C ARG A 213 9.04 42.32 8.94
N ALA A 214 8.40 43.40 9.38
CA ALA A 214 7.57 44.23 8.50
C ALA A 214 8.39 44.88 7.37
N ALA A 215 9.60 45.36 7.67
CA ALA A 215 10.49 45.92 6.65
C ALA A 215 10.98 44.86 5.64
N ALA A 216 11.28 43.65 6.10
CA ALA A 216 11.67 42.53 5.22
C ALA A 216 10.50 42.08 4.32
N GLU A 217 9.29 42.02 4.87
CA GLU A 217 8.07 41.70 4.12
C GLU A 217 7.77 42.76 3.05
N GLN A 218 7.92 44.05 3.39
CA GLN A 218 7.74 45.14 2.44
C GLN A 218 8.75 45.07 1.28
N ALA A 219 10.02 44.80 1.58
CA ALA A 219 11.06 44.60 0.55
C ALA A 219 10.76 43.40 -0.36
N GLN A 220 10.14 42.34 0.18
CA GLN A 220 9.73 41.17 -0.59
C GLN A 220 8.54 41.48 -1.52
N ILE A 221 7.58 42.29 -1.06
CA ILE A 221 6.44 42.74 -1.88
C ILE A 221 6.93 43.60 -3.05
N ASP A 222 7.87 44.52 -2.82
CA ASP A 222 8.42 45.37 -3.88
C ASP A 222 9.23 44.57 -4.91
N ALA A 223 9.99 43.56 -4.47
CA ALA A 223 10.69 42.63 -5.36
C ALA A 223 9.71 41.82 -6.24
N ILE A 224 8.56 41.41 -5.68
CA ILE A 224 7.51 40.72 -6.44
C ILE A 224 6.88 41.66 -7.48
N ARG A 225 6.58 42.91 -7.09
CA ARG A 225 6.01 43.91 -8.01
C ARG A 225 6.95 44.18 -9.20
N ALA A 226 8.24 44.35 -8.95
CA ALA A 226 9.25 44.55 -10.00
C ALA A 226 9.33 43.34 -10.97
N ARG A 227 9.23 42.12 -10.45
CA ARG A 227 9.28 40.90 -11.30
C ARG A 227 8.03 40.74 -12.17
N ILE A 228 6.85 41.11 -11.66
CA ILE A 228 5.60 41.06 -12.43
C ILE A 228 5.61 42.11 -13.54
N GLU A 229 6.10 43.32 -13.26
CA GLU A 229 6.20 44.39 -14.26
C GLU A 229 7.15 44.02 -15.41
N ALA A 230 8.33 43.48 -15.08
CA ALA A 230 9.28 42.98 -16.08
C ALA A 230 8.69 41.86 -16.96
N ARG A 231 7.98 40.90 -16.35
CA ARG A 231 7.31 39.82 -17.10
C ARG A 231 6.19 40.37 -17.99
N ARG A 232 5.48 41.40 -17.54
CA ARG A 232 4.37 42.01 -18.29
C ARG A 232 4.89 42.78 -19.51
N ALA A 233 6.03 43.46 -19.40
CA ALA A 233 6.68 44.11 -20.53
C ALA A 233 7.09 43.09 -21.61
N GLN A 234 7.74 41.99 -21.20
CA GLN A 234 8.12 40.90 -22.12
C GLN A 234 6.91 40.27 -22.84
N LEU A 235 5.76 40.16 -22.15
CA LEU A 235 4.55 39.61 -22.77
C LEU A 235 3.94 40.58 -23.80
N ARG A 236 4.07 41.89 -23.60
CA ARG A 236 3.64 42.89 -24.60
C ARG A 236 4.48 42.81 -25.86
N GLU A 237 5.81 42.69 -25.73
CA GLU A 237 6.70 42.52 -26.87
C GLU A 237 6.41 41.23 -27.64
N GLN A 238 6.10 40.12 -26.94
CA GLN A 238 5.67 38.87 -27.58
C GLN A 238 4.32 38.99 -28.29
N GLN A 239 3.37 39.75 -27.74
CA GLN A 239 2.08 39.99 -28.37
C GLN A 239 2.21 40.84 -29.64
N GLU A 240 3.09 41.85 -29.64
CA GLU A 240 3.37 42.68 -30.81
C GLU A 240 4.12 41.90 -31.90
N GLN A 241 5.07 41.05 -31.52
CA GLN A 241 5.74 40.14 -32.47
C GLN A 241 4.76 39.14 -33.08
N ASN A 242 3.84 38.57 -32.30
CA ASN A 242 2.85 37.62 -32.80
C ASN A 242 1.73 38.31 -33.62
N ALA A 243 1.40 39.57 -33.32
CA ALA A 243 0.44 40.35 -34.09
C ALA A 243 0.98 40.85 -35.44
N ASN A 244 2.32 40.96 -35.58
CA ASN A 244 2.98 41.39 -36.81
C ASN A 244 3.49 40.22 -37.69
N VAL A 245 3.02 38.98 -37.47
CA VAL A 245 3.21 37.89 -38.42
C VAL A 245 2.06 37.94 -39.43
N PRO A 246 2.26 38.46 -40.66
CA PRO A 246 1.21 38.44 -41.67
C PRO A 246 0.86 36.98 -41.99
N VAL A 247 -0.42 36.66 -41.89
CA VAL A 247 -1.02 35.44 -42.46
C VAL A 247 -0.74 35.49 -43.97
N ALA A 248 0.30 34.78 -44.40
CA ALA A 248 0.54 34.54 -45.80
C ALA A 248 -0.58 33.61 -46.28
N ASP A 249 -1.41 34.16 -47.17
CA ASP A 249 -2.40 33.46 -48.00
C ASP A 249 -1.84 32.10 -48.49
N GLN A 250 -2.62 31.04 -48.24
CA GLN A 250 -2.70 29.85 -49.08
C GLN A 250 -4.13 29.71 -49.58
#